data_AF-A0A124SHN8-F1
#
_entry.id   AF-A0A124SHN8-F1
#
_cell.length_a   1.000
_cell.length_b   1.000
_cell.length_c   1.000
_cell.angle_alpha   90.00
_cell.angle_beta   90.00
_cell.angle_gamma   90.00
#
_symmetry.space_group_name_H-M   'P 1'
#
loop_
_entity.id
_entity.type
_entity.pdbx_description
1 polymer ?
#
loop_
_entity_poly.entity_id
_entity_poly.type
_entity_poly.pdbx_seq_one_letter_code
_entity_poly.pdbx_strand_id
1 'polypeptide(L)'
;MKKRMMGDRKKDGRNGKKSKTTETNWPVIKPKSNLRITRLKDYDLFTVQNFLTAAESKAFVKAAESIGFVHQGSLGPTKGEAYRDNDRIAVNDPVLADTLWESGLGKLLSDLTIRGKVAVGLNPNIRLYRYKVGQHFGRHIDESVDLGDGKHTHYTLLIYLNGDVDSKHQSDMNSSDDSSESLVGGETVFYGPRNSIVAEVTPTQGMALFHIHGAKCMLHEARNVRKGAKYILRSDVAFA
;
A
#
# COMPACT_ATOMS: atom_id res chain seq x y z
N MET A 1 61.31 20.03 -25.35
CA MET A 1 60.90 19.24 -26.53
C MET A 1 60.28 17.94 -26.01
N LYS A 2 59.05 17.50 -26.30
CA LYS A 2 58.13 17.69 -27.42
C LYS A 2 56.69 17.85 -26.90
N LYS A 3 55.98 18.84 -27.46
CA LYS A 3 54.51 18.92 -27.49
C LYS A 3 53.93 17.68 -28.19
N ARG A 4 52.73 17.24 -27.79
CA ARG A 4 51.75 16.63 -28.70
C ARG A 4 50.34 17.05 -28.30
N MET A 5 49.65 17.62 -29.29
CA MET A 5 48.28 18.13 -29.26
C MET A 5 47.23 17.02 -29.41
N MET A 6 46.05 17.32 -28.85
CA MET A 6 44.67 17.06 -29.27
C MET A 6 44.24 15.68 -29.81
N GLY A 7 43.16 15.19 -29.20
CA GLY A 7 42.15 14.36 -29.85
C GLY A 7 40.82 14.51 -29.12
N ASP A 8 39.93 15.34 -29.67
CA ASP A 8 38.51 15.40 -29.30
C ASP A 8 37.87 14.01 -29.41
N ARG A 9 37.13 13.57 -28.38
CA ARG A 9 36.14 12.49 -28.49
C ARG A 9 34.86 12.82 -27.74
N LYS A 10 33.89 13.26 -28.55
CA LYS A 10 32.45 12.99 -28.54
C LYS A 10 31.78 12.72 -27.19
N LYS A 11 30.89 13.67 -26.84
CA LYS A 11 29.71 13.48 -25.99
C LYS A 11 28.92 12.25 -26.45
N ASP A 12 28.97 11.17 -25.68
CA ASP A 12 27.99 10.09 -25.80
C ASP A 12 26.75 10.41 -24.97
N GLY A 13 25.62 10.43 -25.67
CA GLY A 13 24.33 10.85 -25.18
C GLY A 13 23.85 10.01 -24.00
N ARG A 14 23.46 10.70 -22.93
CA ARG A 14 22.56 10.13 -21.92
C ARG A 14 21.24 9.81 -22.62
N ASN A 15 21.06 8.54 -22.93
CA ASN A 15 19.81 7.99 -23.42
C ASN A 15 18.82 7.98 -22.24
N GLY A 16 18.16 9.13 -22.03
CA GLY A 16 17.04 9.24 -21.10
C GLY A 16 15.92 8.34 -21.59
N LYS A 17 15.80 7.15 -21.02
CA LYS A 17 14.56 6.36 -21.09
C LYS A 17 13.45 7.23 -20.53
N LYS A 18 12.68 7.87 -21.42
CA LYS A 18 11.40 8.48 -21.08
C LYS A 18 10.55 7.37 -20.45
N SER A 19 10.26 7.54 -19.17
CA SER A 19 9.22 6.80 -18.47
C SER A 19 7.94 6.93 -19.30
N LYS A 20 7.48 5.83 -19.90
CA LYS A 20 6.14 5.77 -20.48
C LYS A 20 5.17 5.87 -19.30
N THR A 21 4.60 7.04 -19.10
CA THR A 21 3.38 7.22 -18.32
C THR A 21 2.29 6.46 -19.07
N THR A 22 2.04 5.22 -18.65
CA THR A 22 0.81 4.55 -19.02
C THR A 22 -0.29 5.36 -18.37
N GLU A 23 -1.21 5.92 -19.15
CA GLU A 23 -2.45 6.47 -18.61
C GLU A 23 -3.22 5.28 -18.04
N THR A 24 -2.92 4.92 -16.80
CA THR A 24 -3.68 3.90 -16.08
C THR A 24 -5.02 4.51 -15.73
N ASN A 25 -6.06 4.08 -16.44
CA ASN A 25 -7.45 4.41 -16.09
C ASN A 25 -7.84 3.69 -14.80
N TRP A 26 -7.42 4.25 -13.66
CA TRP A 26 -7.88 3.81 -12.35
C TRP A 26 -9.36 4.16 -12.16
N PRO A 27 -10.10 3.37 -11.36
CA PRO A 27 -11.49 3.68 -11.06
C PRO A 27 -11.66 5.03 -10.37
N VAL A 28 -12.81 5.66 -10.61
CA VAL A 28 -13.21 6.89 -9.91
C VAL A 28 -13.44 6.59 -8.43
N ILE A 29 -12.87 7.43 -7.57
CA ILE A 29 -13.09 7.40 -6.12
C ILE A 29 -14.01 8.56 -5.74
N LYS A 30 -15.13 8.26 -5.08
CA LYS A 30 -16.06 9.28 -4.59
C LYS A 30 -15.57 9.88 -3.26
N PRO A 31 -15.79 11.17 -2.99
CA PRO A 31 -15.48 11.78 -1.69
C PRO A 31 -16.21 11.10 -0.52
N LYS A 32 -15.53 11.01 0.62
CA LYS A 32 -15.99 10.38 1.88
C LYS A 32 -16.00 11.43 2.98
N SER A 33 -17.16 11.62 3.63
CA SER A 33 -17.35 12.65 4.65
C SER A 33 -17.35 12.15 6.09
N ASN A 34 -17.55 10.84 6.30
CA ASN A 34 -17.80 10.24 7.61
C ASN A 34 -16.74 9.21 8.03
N LEU A 35 -15.51 9.35 7.53
CA LEU A 35 -14.40 8.48 7.92
C LEU A 35 -14.10 8.63 9.41
N ARG A 36 -13.82 7.51 10.08
CA ARG A 36 -13.49 7.48 11.51
C ARG A 36 -12.29 6.58 11.75
N ILE A 37 -11.36 7.08 12.56
CA ILE A 37 -10.19 6.32 13.03
C ILE A 37 -10.62 5.40 14.16
N THR A 38 -10.29 4.11 14.02
CA THR A 38 -10.36 3.11 15.10
C THR A 38 -8.94 2.72 15.48
N ARG A 39 -8.50 3.10 16.68
CA ARG A 39 -7.13 2.86 17.16
C ARG A 39 -6.96 1.42 17.63
N LEU A 40 -5.95 0.74 17.11
CA LEU A 40 -5.54 -0.59 17.56
C LEU A 40 -4.36 -0.50 18.53
N LYS A 41 -3.46 0.48 18.30
CA LYS A 41 -2.37 0.81 19.20
C LYS A 41 -2.05 2.31 19.12
N ASP A 42 -2.54 3.06 20.10
CA ASP A 42 -2.27 4.50 20.26
C ASP A 42 -2.40 5.28 18.94
N TYR A 43 -1.36 5.99 18.52
CA TYR A 43 -1.26 6.62 17.19
C TYR A 43 -0.52 5.73 16.18
N ASP A 44 0.20 4.72 16.66
CA ASP A 44 1.14 3.94 15.85
C ASP A 44 0.43 2.92 14.93
N LEU A 45 -0.81 2.54 15.24
CA LEU A 45 -1.60 1.59 14.45
C LEU A 45 -3.10 1.85 14.58
N PHE A 46 -3.76 2.08 13.45
CA PHE A 46 -5.20 2.32 13.41
C PHE A 46 -5.83 1.93 12.07
N THR A 47 -7.15 1.76 12.07
CA THR A 47 -7.93 1.44 10.87
C THR A 47 -8.98 2.51 10.60
N VAL A 48 -9.43 2.55 9.35
CA VAL A 48 -10.55 3.37 8.88
C VAL A 48 -11.46 2.45 8.08
N GLN A 49 -12.62 2.14 8.64
CA GLN A 49 -13.61 1.28 8.00
C GLN A 49 -14.29 2.02 6.84
N ASN A 50 -14.72 1.26 5.82
CA ASN A 50 -15.47 1.76 4.68
C ASN A 50 -14.78 2.94 3.97
N PHE A 51 -13.45 2.91 3.87
CA PHE A 51 -12.70 3.94 3.15
C PHE A 51 -13.00 3.89 1.64
N LEU A 52 -12.88 2.70 1.05
CA LEU A 52 -13.44 2.42 -0.27
C LEU A 52 -14.77 1.66 -0.11
N THR A 53 -15.72 1.95 -1.01
CA THR A 53 -16.93 1.14 -1.12
C THR A 53 -16.62 -0.20 -1.78
N ALA A 54 -17.47 -1.21 -1.57
CA ALA A 54 -17.34 -2.50 -2.25
C ALA A 54 -17.24 -2.37 -3.78
N ALA A 55 -18.01 -1.45 -4.38
CA ALA A 55 -17.97 -1.20 -5.82
C ALA A 55 -16.63 -0.60 -6.27
N GLU A 56 -16.10 0.38 -5.54
CA GLU A 56 -14.77 0.95 -5.83
C GLU A 56 -13.68 -0.10 -5.67
N SER A 57 -13.70 -0.87 -4.58
CA SER A 57 -12.73 -1.93 -4.34
C SER A 57 -12.73 -2.99 -5.44
N LYS A 58 -13.91 -3.48 -5.86
CA LYS A 58 -14.04 -4.42 -6.99
C LYS A 58 -13.53 -3.82 -8.30
N ALA A 59 -13.82 -2.54 -8.56
CA ALA A 59 -13.32 -1.86 -9.75
C ALA A 59 -11.78 -1.77 -9.75
N PHE A 60 -11.15 -1.53 -8.60
CA PHE A 60 -9.69 -1.53 -8.49
C PHE A 60 -9.10 -2.90 -8.74
N VAL A 61 -9.70 -3.98 -8.19
CA VAL A 61 -9.28 -5.35 -8.48
C VAL A 61 -9.36 -5.65 -9.98
N LYS A 62 -10.49 -5.30 -10.62
CA LYS A 62 -10.68 -5.50 -12.06
C LYS A 62 -9.64 -4.74 -12.89
N ALA A 63 -9.38 -3.47 -12.56
CA ALA A 63 -8.38 -2.66 -13.23
C ALA A 63 -6.97 -3.27 -13.07
N ALA A 64 -6.62 -3.71 -11.85
CA ALA A 64 -5.34 -4.33 -11.55
C ALA A 64 -5.13 -5.64 -12.31
N GLU A 65 -6.14 -6.52 -12.35
CA GLU A 65 -6.08 -7.76 -13.12
C GLU A 65 -5.92 -7.48 -14.63
N SER A 66 -6.59 -6.45 -15.15
CA SER A 66 -6.45 -6.04 -16.55
C SER A 66 -5.07 -5.46 -16.88
N ILE A 67 -4.42 -4.77 -15.94
CA ILE A 67 -3.04 -4.28 -16.09
C ILE A 67 -2.06 -5.47 -16.07
N GLY A 68 -2.35 -6.46 -15.23
CA GLY A 68 -1.53 -7.66 -15.04
C GLY A 68 -0.51 -7.48 -13.93
N PHE A 69 -0.46 -8.45 -13.02
CA PHE A 69 0.53 -8.48 -11.94
C PHE A 69 1.81 -9.19 -12.36
N VAL A 70 2.94 -8.71 -11.86
CA VAL A 70 4.24 -9.38 -11.98
C VAL A 70 4.58 -10.07 -10.67
N HIS A 71 4.90 -11.36 -10.73
CA HIS A 71 5.32 -12.12 -9.57
C HIS A 71 6.60 -11.55 -8.95
N GLN A 72 6.63 -11.47 -7.62
CA GLN A 72 7.74 -10.99 -6.81
C GLN A 72 8.00 -12.02 -5.70
N GLY A 73 8.80 -13.03 -6.04
CA GLY A 73 9.33 -14.00 -5.09
C GLY A 73 10.76 -13.65 -4.70
N SER A 74 11.07 -13.72 -3.41
CA SER A 74 12.45 -13.84 -2.94
C SER A 74 12.86 -15.32 -2.99
N LEU A 75 14.07 -15.63 -3.46
CA LEU A 75 14.64 -17.00 -3.39
C LEU A 75 14.89 -17.50 -1.95
N GLY A 76 14.55 -16.67 -0.98
CA GLY A 76 14.81 -16.78 0.45
C GLY A 76 15.09 -15.38 1.00
N PRO A 77 15.00 -15.15 2.31
CA PRO A 77 15.50 -13.91 2.89
C PRO A 77 17.02 -13.83 2.63
N THR A 78 17.44 -12.99 1.67
CA THR A 78 18.81 -12.48 1.63
C THR A 78 19.15 -11.98 3.03
N LYS A 79 20.37 -12.19 3.55
CA LYS A 79 20.67 -11.89 4.96
C LYS A 79 20.25 -10.45 5.32
N GLY A 80 19.17 -10.32 6.10
CA GLY A 80 18.60 -9.03 6.51
C GLY A 80 17.30 -8.60 5.79
N GLU A 81 16.84 -9.34 4.78
CA GLU A 81 15.57 -9.08 4.08
C GLU A 81 14.51 -10.08 4.54
N ALA A 82 13.24 -9.67 4.58
CA ALA A 82 12.14 -10.58 4.88
C ALA A 82 11.74 -11.38 3.64
N TYR A 83 11.39 -12.66 3.86
CA TYR A 83 10.84 -13.51 2.80
C TYR A 83 9.58 -12.87 2.22
N ARG A 84 9.52 -12.76 0.89
CA ARG A 84 8.38 -12.21 0.15
C ARG A 84 7.95 -13.17 -0.94
N ASP A 85 6.65 -13.41 -0.99
CA ASP A 85 6.00 -14.10 -2.10
C ASP A 85 4.66 -13.42 -2.35
N ASN A 86 4.58 -12.66 -3.43
CA ASN A 86 3.34 -12.03 -3.89
C ASN A 86 3.42 -11.66 -5.36
N ASP A 87 2.28 -11.33 -5.98
CA ASP A 87 2.27 -10.64 -7.25
C ASP A 87 2.06 -9.13 -7.03
N ARG A 88 2.73 -8.29 -7.82
CA ARG A 88 2.77 -6.84 -7.63
C ARG A 88 2.58 -6.06 -8.93
N ILE A 89 1.83 -4.97 -8.84
CA ILE A 89 1.90 -3.81 -9.73
C ILE A 89 2.56 -2.67 -8.94
N ALA A 90 3.47 -1.93 -9.58
CA ALA A 90 4.09 -0.74 -9.00
C ALA A 90 4.09 0.37 -10.04
N VAL A 91 3.48 1.50 -9.69
CA VAL A 91 3.36 2.68 -10.56
C VAL A 91 3.74 3.93 -9.78
N ASN A 92 4.29 4.91 -10.47
CA ASN A 92 4.46 6.25 -9.93
C ASN A 92 3.33 7.14 -10.48
N ASP A 93 2.26 7.28 -9.71
CA ASP A 93 1.01 7.92 -10.12
C ASP A 93 0.60 9.00 -9.11
N PRO A 94 1.02 10.27 -9.33
CA PRO A 94 0.65 11.37 -8.45
C PRO A 94 -0.84 11.69 -8.51
N VAL A 95 -1.50 11.48 -9.65
CA VAL A 95 -2.93 11.80 -9.81
C VAL A 95 -3.77 10.86 -8.95
N LEU A 96 -3.47 9.55 -8.94
CA LEU A 96 -4.16 8.60 -8.06
C LEU A 96 -3.84 8.88 -6.58
N ALA A 97 -2.60 9.26 -6.25
CA ALA A 97 -2.22 9.60 -4.88
C ALA A 97 -3.02 10.81 -4.36
N ASP A 98 -3.11 11.88 -5.16
CA ASP A 98 -3.90 13.06 -4.83
C ASP A 98 -5.40 12.73 -4.75
N THR A 99 -5.92 11.92 -5.70
CA THR A 99 -7.33 11.49 -5.68
C THR A 99 -7.67 10.72 -4.39
N LEU A 100 -6.81 9.78 -3.96
CA LEU A 100 -6.99 9.05 -2.70
C LEU A 100 -6.92 9.99 -1.49
N TRP A 101 -5.99 10.94 -1.49
CA TRP A 101 -5.83 11.92 -0.42
C TRP A 101 -7.07 12.83 -0.28
N GLU A 102 -7.51 13.42 -1.39
CA GLU A 102 -8.65 14.34 -1.48
C GLU A 102 -9.99 13.65 -1.27
N SER A 103 -10.06 12.32 -1.43
CA SER A 103 -11.27 11.54 -1.15
C SER A 103 -11.73 11.59 0.30
N GLY A 104 -10.95 12.15 1.23
CA GLY A 104 -11.34 12.37 2.62
C GLY A 104 -10.23 12.09 3.62
N LEU A 105 -9.14 11.42 3.18
CA LEU A 105 -7.98 11.15 4.05
C LEU A 105 -7.30 12.42 4.53
N GLY A 106 -7.15 13.43 3.67
CA GLY A 106 -6.51 14.68 4.05
C GLY A 106 -7.23 15.40 5.19
N LYS A 107 -8.57 15.39 5.16
CA LYS A 107 -9.38 15.90 6.28
C LYS A 107 -9.23 15.03 7.52
N LEU A 108 -9.31 13.70 7.36
CA LEU A 108 -9.22 12.75 8.47
C LEU A 108 -7.88 12.82 9.22
N LEU A 109 -6.80 13.08 8.51
CA LEU A 109 -5.43 13.09 9.03
C LEU A 109 -4.89 14.50 9.30
N SER A 110 -5.74 15.53 9.21
CA SER A 110 -5.35 16.93 9.37
C SER A 110 -4.75 17.25 10.74
N ASP A 111 -5.22 16.59 11.80
CA ASP A 111 -4.71 16.76 13.17
C ASP A 111 -3.46 15.89 13.47
N LEU A 112 -3.04 15.06 12.52
CA LEU A 112 -1.91 14.14 12.72
C LEU A 112 -0.59 14.89 12.53
N THR A 113 0.19 14.97 13.61
CA THR A 113 1.51 15.61 13.60
C THR A 113 2.60 14.65 14.06
N ILE A 114 3.77 14.71 13.41
CA ILE A 114 4.97 13.97 13.79
C ILE A 114 6.13 14.93 13.82
N ARG A 115 6.75 15.09 14.99
CA ARG A 115 7.94 15.95 15.19
C ARG A 115 7.74 17.38 14.63
N GLY A 116 6.55 17.94 14.80
CA GLY A 116 6.18 19.27 14.32
C GLY A 116 5.76 19.35 12.85
N LYS A 117 5.82 18.25 12.09
CA LYS A 117 5.37 18.16 10.70
C LYS A 117 3.93 17.67 10.62
N VAL A 118 3.19 18.14 9.64
CA VAL A 118 1.78 17.76 9.38
C VAL A 118 1.70 16.78 8.21
N ALA A 119 0.65 15.97 8.16
CA ALA A 119 0.39 15.13 6.98
C ALA A 119 -0.05 15.99 5.79
N VAL A 120 0.58 15.81 4.62
CA VAL A 120 0.39 16.68 3.45
C VAL A 120 -0.04 15.97 2.18
N GLY A 121 -0.06 14.64 2.17
CA GLY A 121 -0.38 13.87 0.97
C GLY A 121 0.00 12.41 1.08
N LEU A 122 -0.07 11.72 -0.05
CA LEU A 122 0.36 10.34 -0.22
C LEU A 122 1.60 10.24 -1.12
N ASN A 123 2.41 9.21 -0.90
CA ASN A 123 3.52 8.87 -1.77
C ASN A 123 2.99 8.44 -3.16
N PRO A 124 3.43 9.07 -4.27
CA PRO A 124 2.99 8.69 -5.62
C PRO A 124 3.42 7.29 -6.05
N ASN A 125 4.37 6.66 -5.34
CA ASN A 125 4.75 5.27 -5.56
C ASN A 125 3.68 4.32 -5.01
N ILE A 126 2.63 4.12 -5.81
CA ILE A 126 1.50 3.26 -5.48
C ILE A 126 1.78 1.83 -5.91
N ARG A 127 1.45 0.89 -5.02
CA ARG A 127 1.61 -0.54 -5.29
C ARG A 127 0.29 -1.25 -5.11
N LEU A 128 -0.02 -2.18 -6.00
CA LEU A 128 -1.09 -3.14 -5.77
C LEU A 128 -0.45 -4.51 -5.57
N TYR A 129 -0.93 -5.22 -4.57
CA TYR A 129 -0.48 -6.56 -4.24
C TYR A 129 -1.61 -7.55 -4.43
N ARG A 130 -1.28 -8.73 -4.97
CA ARG A 130 -2.11 -9.92 -4.98
C ARG A 130 -1.36 -11.05 -4.29
N TYR A 131 -2.01 -11.71 -3.33
CA TYR A 131 -1.51 -12.92 -2.68
C TYR A 131 -2.48 -14.06 -2.98
N LYS A 132 -2.01 -15.10 -3.67
CA LYS A 132 -2.72 -16.36 -3.91
C LYS A 132 -2.47 -17.33 -2.77
N VAL A 133 -3.19 -18.44 -2.77
CA VAL A 133 -2.99 -19.54 -1.79
C VAL A 133 -1.51 -19.91 -1.66
N GLY A 134 -1.02 -19.95 -0.42
CA GLY A 134 0.39 -20.21 -0.07
C GLY A 134 1.29 -18.97 -0.02
N GLN A 135 0.93 -17.89 -0.72
CA GLN A 135 1.72 -16.66 -0.77
C GLN A 135 1.59 -15.85 0.54
N HIS A 136 2.67 -15.16 0.92
CA HIS A 136 2.75 -14.35 2.14
C HIS A 136 3.91 -13.36 2.10
N PHE A 137 3.95 -12.45 3.07
CA PHE A 137 5.10 -11.60 3.30
C PHE A 137 5.53 -11.72 4.76
N GLY A 138 6.71 -12.30 4.99
CA GLY A 138 7.24 -12.57 6.31
C GLY A 138 7.50 -11.32 7.14
N ARG A 139 7.86 -11.53 8.40
CA ARG A 139 8.05 -10.47 9.40
C ARG A 139 9.06 -9.42 8.95
N HIS A 140 8.67 -8.16 8.94
CA HIS A 140 9.48 -7.01 8.54
C HIS A 140 9.07 -5.73 9.27
N ILE A 141 9.87 -4.69 9.05
CA ILE A 141 9.61 -3.30 9.44
C ILE A 141 9.51 -2.49 8.14
N ASP A 142 8.63 -1.49 8.10
CA ASP A 142 8.57 -0.53 7.00
C ASP A 142 9.37 0.73 7.36
N GLU A 143 10.22 1.17 6.44
CA GLU A 143 11.09 2.35 6.59
C GLU A 143 10.48 3.60 5.98
N SER A 144 10.86 4.76 6.53
CA SER A 144 10.51 6.07 5.98
C SER A 144 11.20 6.30 4.63
N VAL A 145 10.46 6.86 3.67
CA VAL A 145 10.96 7.28 2.36
C VAL A 145 11.16 8.79 2.35
N ASP A 146 12.34 9.24 1.91
CA ASP A 146 12.61 10.64 1.59
C ASP A 146 12.01 10.96 0.21
N LEU A 147 11.09 11.92 0.18
CA LEU A 147 10.40 12.36 -1.04
C LEU A 147 11.00 13.66 -1.62
N GLY A 148 12.09 14.18 -1.03
CA GLY A 148 12.66 15.48 -1.37
C GLY A 148 11.93 16.64 -0.69
N ASP A 149 12.51 17.84 -0.79
CA ASP A 149 11.94 19.09 -0.25
C ASP A 149 11.56 19.03 1.24
N GLY A 150 12.28 18.22 2.02
CA GLY A 150 12.01 18.01 3.44
C GLY A 150 10.80 17.12 3.73
N LYS A 151 10.17 16.52 2.71
CA LYS A 151 9.04 15.61 2.86
C LYS A 151 9.49 14.18 3.12
N HIS A 152 8.90 13.55 4.13
CA HIS A 152 9.15 12.13 4.44
C HIS A 152 7.87 11.38 4.69
N THR A 153 7.85 10.09 4.37
CA THR A 153 6.73 9.22 4.77
C THR A 153 6.86 8.77 6.21
N HIS A 154 5.75 8.72 6.94
CA HIS A 154 5.75 8.22 8.33
C HIS A 154 4.72 7.15 8.63
N TYR A 155 3.75 6.92 7.75
CA TYR A 155 2.80 5.81 7.89
C TYR A 155 2.71 5.03 6.60
N THR A 156 2.66 3.70 6.70
CA THR A 156 2.18 2.85 5.62
C THR A 156 0.66 2.95 5.59
N LEU A 157 0.08 3.09 4.41
CA LEU A 157 -1.35 2.95 4.13
C LEU A 157 -1.57 1.67 3.35
N LEU A 158 -2.31 0.71 3.92
CA LEU A 158 -2.80 -0.49 3.24
C LEU A 158 -4.32 -0.40 3.11
N ILE A 159 -4.85 -0.46 1.90
CA ILE A 159 -6.28 -0.51 1.63
C ILE A 159 -6.62 -1.91 1.14
N TYR A 160 -7.42 -2.64 1.90
CA TYR A 160 -7.87 -3.98 1.53
C TYR A 160 -8.96 -3.87 0.46
N LEU A 161 -8.72 -4.46 -0.71
CA LEU A 161 -9.66 -4.38 -1.84
C LEU A 161 -10.67 -5.54 -1.85
N ASN A 162 -10.42 -6.57 -1.05
CA ASN A 162 -11.33 -7.66 -0.79
C ASN A 162 -11.07 -8.26 0.61
N GLY A 163 -11.93 -9.20 1.00
CA GLY A 163 -11.88 -9.88 2.29
C GLY A 163 -13.26 -9.99 2.88
N ASP A 164 -13.32 -10.11 4.21
CA ASP A 164 -14.60 -10.18 4.91
C ASP A 164 -15.42 -8.92 4.65
N VAL A 165 -16.74 -9.09 4.58
CA VAL A 165 -17.70 -7.99 4.56
C VAL A 165 -18.11 -7.67 5.99
N ASP A 166 -18.01 -6.39 6.35
CA ASP A 166 -18.40 -5.93 7.69
C ASP A 166 -19.87 -6.29 7.96
N SER A 167 -20.13 -6.92 9.10
CA SER A 167 -21.39 -7.63 9.39
C SER A 167 -22.61 -6.70 9.42
N LYS A 168 -22.39 -5.38 9.48
CA LYS A 168 -23.44 -4.35 9.52
C LYS A 168 -24.10 -4.06 8.17
N HIS A 169 -23.53 -4.54 7.06
CA HIS A 169 -24.07 -4.34 5.71
C HIS A 169 -24.50 -5.64 5.01
N GLN A 170 -24.55 -6.77 5.74
CA GLN A 170 -25.01 -8.05 5.19
C GLN A 170 -26.51 -8.07 4.81
N SER A 171 -27.33 -7.14 5.32
CA SER A 171 -28.78 -7.18 5.08
C SER A 171 -29.20 -6.85 3.64
N ASP A 172 -28.34 -6.19 2.85
CA ASP A 172 -28.73 -5.62 1.56
C ASP A 172 -28.07 -6.34 0.35
N MET A 173 -27.21 -7.33 0.58
CA MET A 173 -26.54 -8.10 -0.47
C MET A 173 -27.21 -9.44 -0.75
N ASN A 174 -28.45 -9.40 -1.25
CA ASN A 174 -28.94 -10.47 -2.13
C ASN A 174 -28.43 -10.19 -3.55
N SER A 175 -27.13 -10.35 -3.76
CA SER A 175 -26.53 -10.32 -5.11
C SER A 175 -25.78 -11.63 -5.32
N SER A 176 -26.46 -12.57 -5.97
CA SER A 176 -25.98 -13.89 -6.37
C SER A 176 -24.99 -13.85 -7.53
N ASP A 177 -24.07 -12.88 -7.52
CA ASP A 177 -23.05 -12.75 -8.57
C ASP A 177 -21.75 -12.20 -8.00
N ASP A 178 -20.87 -13.10 -7.58
CA ASP A 178 -19.44 -12.98 -7.87
C ASP A 178 -18.73 -14.29 -7.53
N SER A 179 -18.07 -14.89 -8.51
CA SER A 179 -17.27 -16.11 -8.40
C SER A 179 -15.98 -15.96 -7.55
N SER A 180 -15.94 -14.95 -6.68
CA SER A 180 -14.81 -14.74 -5.77
C SER A 180 -14.95 -15.70 -4.60
N GLU A 181 -14.11 -16.73 -4.59
CA GLU A 181 -13.98 -17.59 -3.41
C GLU A 181 -13.73 -16.75 -2.15
N SER A 182 -14.46 -17.04 -1.08
CA SER A 182 -14.25 -16.46 0.24
C SER A 182 -12.76 -16.49 0.61
N LEU A 183 -12.17 -15.31 0.85
CA LEU A 183 -10.78 -15.20 1.32
C LEU A 183 -10.66 -15.82 2.71
N VAL A 184 -9.69 -16.72 2.90
CA VAL A 184 -9.35 -17.27 4.21
C VAL A 184 -7.84 -17.12 4.43
N GLY A 185 -7.44 -16.63 5.60
CA GLY A 185 -6.04 -16.28 5.87
C GLY A 185 -5.69 -14.88 5.34
N GLY A 186 -4.39 -14.60 5.24
CA GLY A 186 -3.94 -13.31 4.73
C GLY A 186 -4.01 -12.17 5.74
N GLU A 187 -4.14 -12.45 7.03
CA GLU A 187 -4.20 -11.44 8.09
C GLU A 187 -2.90 -10.62 8.13
N THR A 188 -3.01 -9.31 8.40
CA THR A 188 -1.84 -8.48 8.70
C THR A 188 -1.63 -8.48 10.21
N VAL A 189 -0.50 -9.00 10.67
CA VAL A 189 -0.27 -9.24 12.11
C VAL A 189 0.91 -8.41 12.60
N PHE A 190 0.72 -7.74 13.73
CA PHE A 190 1.69 -6.87 14.37
C PHE A 190 2.17 -7.48 15.68
N TYR A 191 3.48 -7.44 15.88
CA TYR A 191 4.18 -8.05 17.00
C TYR A 191 4.86 -6.99 17.87
N GLY A 192 4.80 -7.22 19.18
CA GLY A 192 5.49 -6.46 20.21
C GLY A 192 6.72 -7.20 20.75
N PRO A 193 7.27 -6.73 21.89
CA PRO A 193 8.40 -7.38 22.54
C PRO A 193 8.15 -8.86 22.82
N ARG A 194 9.19 -9.69 22.67
CA ARG A 194 9.11 -11.15 22.86
C ARG A 194 8.10 -11.85 21.93
N ASN A 195 7.86 -11.31 20.74
CA ASN A 195 6.94 -11.86 19.73
C ASN A 195 5.47 -11.95 20.19
N SER A 196 5.03 -11.16 21.17
CA SER A 196 3.61 -11.08 21.54
C SER A 196 2.80 -10.44 20.42
N ILE A 197 1.64 -11.00 20.07
CA ILE A 197 0.72 -10.37 19.11
C ILE A 197 0.12 -9.11 19.76
N VAL A 198 0.30 -7.96 19.12
CA VAL A 198 -0.29 -6.68 19.51
C VAL A 198 -1.63 -6.47 18.82
N ALA A 199 -1.69 -6.80 17.53
CA ALA A 199 -2.91 -6.71 16.74
C ALA A 199 -2.87 -7.72 15.59
N GLU A 200 -4.04 -8.22 15.23
CA GLU A 200 -4.28 -9.05 14.06
C GLU A 200 -5.42 -8.44 13.27
N VAL A 201 -5.12 -8.01 12.04
CA VAL A 201 -6.07 -7.31 11.18
C VAL A 201 -6.49 -8.24 10.05
N THR A 202 -7.72 -8.74 10.16
CA THR A 202 -8.38 -9.49 9.10
C THR A 202 -8.60 -8.57 7.89
N PRO A 203 -8.32 -9.00 6.65
CA PRO A 203 -8.65 -8.22 5.47
C PRO A 203 -10.17 -8.03 5.40
N THR A 204 -10.61 -6.77 5.44
CA THR A 204 -12.02 -6.39 5.32
C THR A 204 -12.15 -5.48 4.11
N GLN A 205 -13.04 -5.82 3.17
CA GLN A 205 -13.14 -5.07 1.92
C GLN A 205 -13.41 -3.59 2.19
N GLY A 206 -12.60 -2.73 1.57
CA GLY A 206 -12.73 -1.28 1.67
C GLY A 206 -12.11 -0.66 2.92
N MET A 207 -11.63 -1.45 3.88
CA MET A 207 -10.94 -0.95 5.06
C MET A 207 -9.53 -0.46 4.71
N ALA A 208 -9.16 0.70 5.25
CA ALA A 208 -7.79 1.19 5.27
C ALA A 208 -7.13 0.91 6.62
N LEU A 209 -5.88 0.45 6.60
CA LEU A 209 -5.02 0.21 7.75
C LEU A 209 -3.81 1.14 7.65
N PHE A 210 -3.49 1.79 8.76
CA PHE A 210 -2.36 2.69 8.91
C PHE A 210 -1.44 2.18 10.01
N HIS A 211 -0.14 2.11 9.73
CA HIS A 211 0.86 1.82 10.76
C HIS A 211 2.13 2.66 10.57
N ILE A 212 2.73 3.09 11.67
CA ILE A 212 3.88 4.01 11.66
C ILE A 212 5.15 3.33 11.12
N HIS A 213 6.04 4.12 10.52
CA HIS A 213 7.35 3.71 9.97
C HIS A 213 8.50 3.77 11.00
N GLY A 214 9.62 3.16 10.64
CA GLY A 214 10.94 3.32 11.27
C GLY A 214 10.98 2.84 12.72
N ALA A 215 11.60 3.62 13.60
CA ALA A 215 11.90 3.21 14.99
C ALA A 215 10.67 2.84 15.85
N LYS A 216 9.47 3.32 15.50
CA LYS A 216 8.21 2.97 16.17
C LYS A 216 7.41 1.92 15.41
N CYS A 217 7.84 1.53 14.22
CA CYS A 217 7.17 0.51 13.43
C CYS A 217 7.21 -0.80 14.20
N MET A 218 6.04 -1.42 14.35
CA MET A 218 5.96 -2.77 14.90
C MET A 218 6.41 -3.78 13.86
N LEU A 219 7.11 -4.82 14.30
CA LEU A 219 7.41 -5.96 13.44
C LEU A 219 6.08 -6.54 12.96
N HIS A 220 5.91 -6.72 11.66
CA HIS A 220 4.63 -7.17 11.11
C HIS A 220 4.80 -8.06 9.90
N GLU A 221 3.77 -8.85 9.59
CA GLU A 221 3.74 -9.75 8.45
C GLU A 221 2.36 -9.76 7.80
N ALA A 222 2.30 -10.20 6.55
CA ALA A 222 1.07 -10.65 5.92
C ALA A 222 1.09 -12.18 5.93
N ARG A 223 0.19 -12.81 6.71
CA ARG A 223 0.12 -14.27 6.84
C ARG A 223 -0.26 -14.97 5.53
N ASN A 224 -0.04 -16.28 5.50
CA ASN A 224 -0.43 -17.15 4.38
C ASN A 224 -1.90 -17.00 4.02
N VAL A 225 -2.18 -16.80 2.73
CA VAL A 225 -3.52 -17.01 2.18
C VAL A 225 -3.76 -18.52 2.09
N ARG A 226 -4.90 -18.97 2.62
CA ARG A 226 -5.31 -20.39 2.67
C ARG A 226 -6.40 -20.73 1.67
N LYS A 227 -7.22 -19.75 1.27
CA LYS A 227 -8.29 -19.89 0.26
C LYS A 227 -8.50 -18.56 -0.47
N GLY A 228 -8.85 -18.60 -1.75
CA GLY A 228 -9.06 -17.42 -2.59
C GLY A 228 -7.76 -16.64 -2.86
N ALA A 229 -7.90 -15.32 -3.02
CA ALA A 229 -6.78 -14.40 -3.20
C ALA A 229 -7.01 -13.11 -2.42
N LYS A 230 -5.96 -12.52 -1.87
CA LYS A 230 -6.00 -11.23 -1.14
C LYS A 230 -5.47 -10.12 -2.04
N TYR A 231 -6.18 -8.99 -2.08
CA TYR A 231 -5.80 -7.79 -2.84
C TYR A 231 -5.62 -6.59 -1.92
N ILE A 232 -4.53 -5.86 -2.10
CA ILE A 232 -4.21 -4.66 -1.31
C ILE A 232 -3.72 -3.55 -2.25
N LEU A 233 -4.18 -2.32 -2.04
CA LEU A 233 -3.51 -1.11 -2.54
C LEU A 233 -2.65 -0.53 -1.42
N ARG A 234 -1.39 -0.22 -1.71
CA ARG A 234 -0.46 0.43 -0.78
C ARG A 234 -0.04 1.80 -1.31
N SER A 235 -0.02 2.76 -0.39
CA SER A 235 0.77 3.99 -0.47
C SER A 235 1.35 4.27 0.92
N ASP A 236 1.96 5.43 1.12
CA ASP A 236 2.54 5.86 2.38
C ASP A 236 2.21 7.34 2.61
N VAL A 237 1.89 7.75 3.84
CA VAL A 237 1.48 9.13 4.16
C VAL A 237 2.72 10.02 4.29
N ALA A 238 2.77 11.07 3.48
CA ALA A 238 3.84 12.07 3.46
C ALA A 238 3.59 13.18 4.48
N PHE A 239 4.66 13.66 5.12
CA PHE A 239 4.65 14.74 6.10
C PHE A 239 5.68 15.82 5.71
N ALA A 240 5.33 17.09 5.95
CA ALA A 240 6.19 18.25 5.70
C ALA A 240 6.19 19.21 6.90
#